data_AF-A0A842N1J8-F1
#
_entry.id   AF-A0A842N1J8-F1
#
_cell.length_a   1.000
_cell.length_b   1.000
_cell.length_c   1.000
_cell.angle_alpha   90.00
_cell.angle_beta   90.00
_cell.angle_gamma   90.00
#
_symmetry.space_group_name_H-M   'P 1'
#
loop_
_entity.id
_entity.type
_entity.pdbx_description
1 polymer ?
#
loop_
_entity_poly.entity_id
_entity_poly.type
_entity_poly.pdbx_seq_one_letter_code
_entity_poly.pdbx_strand_id
1 'polypeptide(L)'
;EEVTKVGSLQSLMETMPGLSGMVKEDQLEVMEQRMDKWRYIIQSMNKEEKADPDLLNSSRIKRIARGSGWPEHEVKELLKNYKNSKTMMKASKGRQMQGMLRKLGMG
;
A
#
# COMPACT_ATOMS: atom_id res chain seq x y z
N GLU A 1 2.37 -18.62 16.45
CA GLU A 1 1.35 -19.04 15.47
C GLU A 1 0.06 -18.29 15.79
N GLU A 2 -0.30 -17.30 14.98
CA GLU A 2 -1.63 -16.66 15.06
C GLU A 2 -2.39 -17.05 13.80
N VAL A 3 -3.10 -18.17 13.92
CA VAL A 3 -4.45 -18.43 13.44
C VAL A 3 -4.90 -17.52 12.29
N THR A 4 -4.63 -17.98 11.08
CA THR A 4 -5.51 -17.87 9.89
C THR A 4 -6.18 -16.51 9.67
N LYS A 5 -5.40 -15.55 9.16
CA LYS A 5 -5.94 -14.32 8.52
C LYS A 5 -6.86 -14.61 7.34
N VAL A 6 -6.79 -15.82 6.78
CA VAL A 6 -7.64 -16.35 5.72
C VAL A 6 -9.13 -16.27 6.07
N GLY A 7 -9.52 -16.61 7.31
CA GLY A 7 -10.94 -16.58 7.71
C GLY A 7 -11.52 -15.18 7.83
N SER A 8 -10.72 -14.21 8.29
CA SER A 8 -11.18 -12.83 8.46
C SER A 8 -11.39 -12.08 7.14
N LEU A 9 -10.68 -12.47 6.08
CA LEU A 9 -10.85 -11.89 4.74
C LEU A 9 -12.02 -12.54 3.98
N GLN A 10 -12.20 -13.86 4.09
CA GLN A 10 -13.37 -14.56 3.53
C GLN A 10 -14.69 -14.02 4.09
N SER A 11 -14.81 -13.84 5.41
CA SER A 11 -16.04 -13.31 6.03
C SER A 11 -16.34 -11.85 5.66
N LEU A 12 -15.32 -11.04 5.34
CA LEU A 12 -15.51 -9.68 4.83
C LEU A 12 -15.98 -9.67 3.36
N MET A 13 -15.64 -10.70 2.58
CA MET A 13 -16.10 -10.84 1.20
C MET A 13 -17.54 -11.34 1.11
N GLU A 14 -17.97 -12.23 2.01
CA GLU A 14 -19.35 -12.73 2.08
C GLU A 14 -20.37 -11.65 2.48
N THR A 15 -19.93 -10.62 3.20
CA THR A 15 -20.80 -9.55 3.71
C THR A 15 -20.92 -8.33 2.78
N MET A 16 -20.22 -8.30 1.64
CA MET A 16 -20.25 -7.16 0.71
C MET A 16 -21.03 -7.49 -0.58
N PRO A 17 -22.31 -7.06 -0.70
CA PRO A 17 -23.13 -7.35 -1.88
C PRO A 17 -22.56 -6.66 -3.12
N GLY A 18 -22.25 -7.44 -4.15
CA GLY A 18 -21.68 -6.97 -5.43
C GLY A 18 -20.19 -7.29 -5.66
N LEU A 19 -19.48 -7.85 -4.67
CA LEU A 19 -18.07 -8.26 -4.80
C LEU A 19 -17.83 -9.77 -4.88
N SER A 20 -18.84 -10.59 -4.59
CA SER A 20 -18.75 -12.07 -4.54
C SER A 20 -18.26 -12.76 -5.83
N GLY A 21 -18.11 -12.04 -6.95
CA GLY A 21 -17.61 -12.58 -8.22
C GLY A 21 -16.47 -11.81 -8.88
N MET A 22 -16.00 -10.69 -8.30
CA MET A 22 -14.96 -9.84 -8.93
C MET A 22 -13.57 -10.03 -8.33
N VAL A 23 -13.47 -10.49 -7.08
CA VAL A 23 -12.18 -10.80 -6.45
C VAL A 23 -12.06 -12.32 -6.42
N LYS A 24 -11.39 -12.86 -7.44
CA LYS A 24 -11.06 -14.30 -7.46
C LYS A 24 -10.13 -14.61 -6.28
N GLU A 25 -10.22 -15.80 -5.72
CA GLU A 25 -9.32 -16.28 -4.66
C GLU A 25 -7.85 -16.13 -5.08
N ASP A 26 -7.57 -16.30 -6.37
CA ASP A 26 -6.28 -16.06 -7.02
C ASP A 26 -5.78 -14.61 -6.87
N GLN A 27 -6.66 -13.61 -6.79
CA GLN A 27 -6.27 -12.23 -6.51
C GLN A 27 -5.94 -12.00 -5.04
N LEU A 28 -6.58 -12.74 -4.12
CA LEU A 28 -6.31 -12.64 -2.68
C LEU A 28 -4.96 -13.25 -2.34
N GLU A 29 -4.65 -14.46 -2.83
CA GLU A 29 -3.33 -15.08 -2.63
C GLU A 29 -2.20 -14.21 -3.18
N VAL A 30 -2.38 -13.65 -4.38
CA VAL A 30 -1.41 -12.73 -4.98
C VAL A 30 -1.27 -11.46 -4.12
N MET A 31 -2.35 -10.98 -3.51
CA MET A 31 -2.31 -9.83 -2.63
C MET A 31 -1.60 -10.14 -1.30
N GLU A 32 -1.81 -11.31 -0.71
CA GLU A 32 -1.11 -11.76 0.50
C GLU A 32 0.39 -11.89 0.25
N GLN A 33 0.80 -12.54 -0.84
CA GLN A 33 2.21 -12.65 -1.21
C GLN A 33 2.86 -11.28 -1.42
N ARG A 34 2.14 -10.33 -2.03
CA ARG A 34 2.60 -8.94 -2.18
C ARG A 34 2.71 -8.23 -0.83
N MET A 35 1.76 -8.44 0.08
CA MET A 35 1.79 -7.84 1.41
C MET A 35 2.95 -8.36 2.25
N ASP A 36 3.28 -9.65 2.17
CA ASP A 36 4.45 -10.21 2.84
C ASP A 36 5.75 -9.65 2.26
N LYS A 37 5.88 -9.58 0.93
CA LYS A 37 7.01 -8.88 0.28
C LYS A 37 7.18 -7.47 0.81
N TRP A 38 6.09 -6.70 0.85
CA TRP A 38 6.10 -5.31 1.33
C TRP A 38 6.50 -5.22 2.80
N ARG A 39 6.03 -6.14 3.63
CA ARG A 39 6.41 -6.20 5.05
C ARG A 39 7.92 -6.34 5.20
N TYR A 40 8.57 -7.26 4.49
CA TYR A 40 10.01 -7.46 4.58
C TYR A 40 10.81 -6.25 4.06
N ILE A 41 10.36 -5.64 2.95
CA ILE A 41 10.97 -4.43 2.39
C ILE A 41 10.87 -3.27 3.39
N ILE A 42 9.68 -3.03 3.94
CA ILE A 42 9.44 -1.96 4.93
C ILE A 42 10.25 -2.20 6.19
N GLN A 43 10.34 -3.44 6.68
CA GLN A 43 11.16 -3.76 7.86
C GLN A 43 12.64 -3.40 7.66
N SER A 44 13.14 -3.50 6.43
CA SER A 44 14.53 -3.16 6.05
C SER A 44 14.79 -1.66 5.87
N MET A 45 13.74 -0.81 5.88
CA MET A 45 13.86 0.65 5.77
C MET A 45 14.18 1.32 7.12
N ASN A 46 14.92 2.42 7.07
CA ASN A 46 15.15 3.28 8.23
C ASN A 46 13.90 4.13 8.56
N LYS A 47 13.83 4.68 9.78
CA LYS A 47 12.68 5.51 10.23
C LYS A 47 12.44 6.72 9.32
N GLU A 48 13.52 7.37 8.88
CA GLU A 48 13.45 8.52 7.96
C GLU A 48 12.92 8.11 6.59
N GLU A 49 13.36 6.96 6.08
CA GLU A 49 12.93 6.42 4.79
C GLU A 49 11.48 5.92 4.82
N LYS A 50 11.01 5.43 5.99
CA LYS A 50 9.61 5.06 6.22
C LYS A 50 8.72 6.29 6.27
N ALA A 51 9.19 7.38 6.89
CA ALA A 51 8.44 8.62 6.98
C ALA A 51 8.35 9.32 5.62
N ASP A 52 9.45 9.32 4.85
CA ASP A 52 9.46 9.89 3.51
C ASP A 52 10.17 8.99 2.48
N PRO A 53 9.39 8.20 1.72
CA PRO A 53 9.92 7.37 0.65
C PRO A 53 10.54 8.15 -0.53
N ASP A 54 10.36 9.47 -0.58
CA ASP A 54 11.00 10.33 -1.59
C ASP A 54 12.52 10.49 -1.33
N LEU A 55 13.00 10.21 -0.11
CA LEU A 55 14.43 10.23 0.26
C LEU A 55 15.22 9.02 -0.25
N LEU A 56 14.55 8.03 -0.85
CA LEU A 56 15.18 6.81 -1.33
C LEU A 56 15.90 7.01 -2.66
N ASN A 57 17.23 7.08 -2.57
CA ASN A 57 18.14 7.06 -3.70
C ASN A 57 18.57 5.62 -4.08
N SER A 58 19.29 5.47 -5.19
CA SER A 58 19.77 4.17 -5.69
C SER A 58 20.62 3.40 -4.67
N SER A 59 21.39 4.09 -3.82
CA SER A 59 22.21 3.46 -2.78
C SER A 59 21.34 2.86 -1.67
N ARG A 60 20.33 3.61 -1.22
CA ARG A 60 19.37 3.15 -0.21
C ARG A 60 18.52 2.00 -0.73
N ILE A 61 18.08 2.05 -1.99
CA ILE A 61 17.35 0.95 -2.63
C ILE A 61 18.21 -0.32 -2.65
N LYS A 62 19.50 -0.23 -3.01
CA LYS A 62 20.43 -1.37 -2.95
C LYS A 62 20.58 -1.95 -1.55
N ARG A 63 20.67 -1.10 -0.54
CA ARG A 63 20.74 -1.53 0.87
C ARG A 63 19.47 -2.26 1.31
N ILE A 64 18.31 -1.70 1.00
CA ILE A 64 17.00 -2.29 1.34
C ILE A 64 16.83 -3.62 0.62
N ALA A 65 17.11 -3.68 -0.68
CA ALA A 65 17.06 -4.91 -1.47
C ALA A 65 17.91 -6.04 -0.86
N ARG A 66 19.17 -5.73 -0.49
CA ARG A 66 20.06 -6.66 0.20
C ARG A 66 19.54 -7.08 1.58
N GLY A 67 18.96 -6.16 2.35
CA GLY A 67 18.41 -6.43 3.67
C GLY A 67 17.10 -7.24 3.65
N SER A 68 16.26 -7.02 2.64
CA SER A 68 14.96 -7.67 2.51
C SER A 68 15.00 -8.97 1.72
N GLY A 69 16.13 -9.29 1.07
CA GLY A 69 16.26 -10.45 0.19
C GLY A 69 15.48 -10.34 -1.12
N TRP A 70 15.08 -9.11 -1.50
CA TRP A 70 14.29 -8.86 -2.71
C TRP A 70 15.08 -8.04 -3.72
N PRO A 71 14.83 -8.20 -5.03
CA PRO A 71 15.55 -7.46 -6.06
C PRO A 71 15.17 -5.97 -6.07
N GLU A 72 16.07 -5.13 -6.60
CA GLU A 72 15.88 -3.68 -6.65
C GLU A 72 14.59 -3.24 -7.38
N HIS A 73 14.11 -4.03 -8.35
CA HIS A 73 12.89 -3.71 -9.09
C HIS A 73 11.63 -3.82 -8.22
N GLU A 74 11.53 -4.82 -7.34
CA GLU A 74 10.41 -4.99 -6.41
C GLU A 74 10.32 -3.81 -5.44
N VAL A 75 11.49 -3.35 -4.94
CA VAL A 75 11.55 -2.15 -4.09
C VAL A 75 11.08 -0.91 -4.85
N LYS A 76 11.45 -0.75 -6.13
CA LYS A 76 10.98 0.36 -6.97
C LYS A 76 9.48 0.30 -7.26
N GLU A 77 8.92 -0.89 -7.46
CA GLU A 77 7.48 -1.06 -7.65
C GLU A 77 6.69 -0.66 -6.40
N LEU A 78 7.15 -1.07 -5.22
CA LEU A 78 6.55 -0.64 -3.95
C LEU A 78 6.55 0.89 -3.84
N LEU A 79 7.67 1.54 -4.16
CA LEU A 79 7.76 3.00 -4.12
C LEU A 79 6.81 3.67 -5.10
N LYS A 80 6.66 3.12 -6.31
CA LYS A 80 5.73 3.62 -7.31
C LYS A 80 4.29 3.51 -6.82
N ASN A 81 3.91 2.37 -6.26
CA ASN A 81 2.57 2.14 -5.69
C ASN A 81 2.26 3.08 -4.52
N TYR A 82 3.26 3.31 -3.66
CA TYR A 82 3.16 4.27 -2.58
C TYR A 82 2.99 5.70 -3.09
N LYS A 83 3.79 6.14 -4.07
CA LYS A 83 3.68 7.49 -4.66
C LYS A 83 2.34 7.71 -5.33
N ASN A 84 1.82 6.69 -6.04
CA ASN A 84 0.49 6.74 -6.63
C ASN A 84 -0.58 6.90 -5.55
N SER A 85 -0.50 6.13 -4.46
CA SER A 85 -1.45 6.21 -3.33
C SER A 85 -1.35 7.55 -2.60
N LYS A 86 -0.14 8.06 -2.33
CA LYS A 86 0.12 9.39 -1.74
C LYS A 86 -0.48 10.50 -2.61
N THR A 87 -0.36 10.39 -3.93
CA THR A 87 -0.91 11.35 -4.90
C THR A 87 -2.42 11.32 -4.92
N MET A 88 -3.03 10.13 -4.94
CA MET A 88 -4.49 9.96 -4.84
C MET A 88 -5.04 10.49 -3.51
N MET A 89 -4.39 10.21 -2.38
CA MET A 89 -4.80 10.76 -1.08
C MET A 89 -4.69 12.29 -1.03
N LYS A 90 -3.63 12.88 -1.57
CA LYS A 90 -3.50 14.34 -1.68
C LYS A 90 -4.59 14.95 -2.57
N ALA A 91 -4.87 14.34 -3.72
CA ALA A 91 -5.92 14.79 -4.62
C ALA A 91 -7.33 14.64 -4.01
N SER A 92 -7.55 13.60 -3.21
CA SER A 92 -8.79 13.39 -2.46
C SER A 92 -8.96 14.43 -1.36
N LYS A 93 -7.93 14.69 -0.55
CA LYS A 93 -7.94 15.77 0.47
C LYS A 93 -8.19 17.14 -0.16
N GLY A 94 -7.60 17.42 -1.32
CA GLY A 94 -7.84 18.67 -2.06
C GLY A 94 -9.30 18.82 -2.47
N ARG A 95 -9.91 17.77 -3.03
CA ARG A 95 -11.33 17.76 -3.39
C ARG A 95 -12.26 17.81 -2.18
N GLN A 96 -11.90 17.15 -1.08
CA GLN A 96 -12.68 17.15 0.15
C GLN A 96 -12.64 18.52 0.84
N MET A 97 -11.47 19.17 0.87
CA MET A 97 -11.29 20.55 1.32
C MET A 97 -12.09 21.53 0.45
N GLN A 98 -12.05 21.37 -0.88
CA GLN A 98 -12.80 22.20 -1.81
C GLN A 98 -14.32 22.03 -1.65
N GLY A 99 -14.79 20.79 -1.42
CA GLY A 99 -16.19 20.51 -1.10
C GLY A 99 -16.61 21.12 0.24
N MET A 100 -15.73 21.13 1.23
CA MET A 100 -15.96 21.74 2.54
C MET A 100 -16.01 23.27 2.45
N LEU A 101 -15.10 23.90 1.71
CA LEU A 101 -15.11 25.35 1.46
C LEU A 101 -16.37 25.81 0.73
N ARG A 102 -16.82 25.03 -0.27
CA ARG A 102 -18.08 25.29 -0.99
C ARG A 102 -19.31 25.14 -0.09
N LYS A 103 -19.27 24.21 0.88
CA LYS A 103 -20.34 24.01 1.88
C LYS A 103 -20.37 25.10 2.97
N LEU A 104 -19.24 25.75 3.23
CA LEU A 104 -19.11 26.89 4.14
C LEU A 104 -19.41 28.25 3.46
N GLY A 105 -19.79 28.25 2.17
CA GLY A 105 -20.13 29.48 1.44
C GLY A 105 -18.94 30.39 1.15
N MET A 106 -17.70 29.89 1.27
CA MET A 106 -16.47 30.62 0.94
C MET A 106 -15.97 30.26 -0.48
N GLY A 107 -16.86 30.26 -1.47
CA GLY A 107 -16.54 29.95 -2.87
C GLY A 107 -17.25 30.88 -3.84
#